data_AF-A0A9N9HHC5-F1
#
_entry.id   AF-A0A9N9HHC5-F1
#
_cell.length_a   1.000
_cell.length_b   1.000
_cell.length_c   1.000
_cell.angle_alpha   90.00
_cell.angle_beta   90.00
_cell.angle_gamma   90.00
#
_symmetry.space_group_name_H-M   'P 1'
#
loop_
_entity.id
_entity.type
_entity.pdbx_description
1 polymer ?
#
loop_
_entity_poly.entity_id
_entity_poly.type
_entity_poly.pdbx_seq_one_letter_code
_entity_poly.pdbx_strand_id
1 'polypeptide(L)'
;MSLTNIFVPRNRKVDFTVDILIEDLANVPLVTGLFYVKWKLKNAEKTSGSTERAFIKDYSVFWNYNISNTIQLVVGKDGYLMPCELWLTIKQELKGGKEINIIGSLSLNLSEYVGS
;
A
#
# COMPACT_ATOMS: atom_id res chain seq x y z
N MET A 1 -5.12 -8.71 -11.87
CA MET A 1 -6.06 -7.87 -12.64
C MET A 1 -7.46 -8.06 -12.10
N SER A 2 -8.17 -6.97 -11.78
CA SER A 2 -9.57 -7.04 -11.35
C SER A 2 -10.49 -7.34 -12.53
N LEU A 3 -11.43 -8.27 -12.38
CA LEU A 3 -12.43 -8.63 -13.41
C LEU A 3 -13.34 -7.46 -13.80
N THR A 4 -13.39 -6.40 -12.99
CA THR A 4 -14.22 -5.20 -13.22
C THR A 4 -13.84 -4.38 -14.46
N ASN A 5 -12.64 -4.57 -15.02
CA ASN A 5 -12.12 -3.70 -16.09
C ASN A 5 -12.19 -4.32 -17.51
N ILE A 6 -12.84 -5.48 -17.65
CA ILE A 6 -12.92 -6.21 -18.93
C ILE A 6 -13.80 -5.47 -19.95
N PHE A 7 -14.85 -4.79 -19.49
CA PHE A 7 -15.78 -4.04 -20.34
C PHE A 7 -15.48 -2.53 -20.43
N VAL A 8 -14.32 -2.09 -19.94
CA VAL A 8 -13.92 -0.68 -19.99
C VAL A 8 -13.19 -0.39 -21.32
N PRO A 9 -13.73 0.51 -22.18
CA PRO A 9 -13.08 0.98 -23.39
C PRO A 9 -11.66 1.52 -23.13
N ARG A 10 -10.75 1.30 -24.08
CA ARG A 10 -9.34 1.71 -23.95
C ARG A 10 -9.16 3.21 -23.77
N ASN A 11 -9.99 4.03 -24.41
CA ASN A 11 -9.93 5.50 -24.29
C ASN A 11 -10.27 6.03 -22.89
N ARG A 12 -10.78 5.17 -21.99
CA ARG A 12 -11.04 5.51 -20.58
C ARG A 12 -10.00 4.93 -19.64
N LYS A 13 -8.95 4.29 -20.13
CA LYS A 13 -7.86 3.73 -19.33
C LYS A 13 -6.65 4.63 -19.48
N VAL A 14 -6.09 5.07 -18.36
CA VAL A 14 -4.98 6.02 -18.31
C VAL A 14 -3.95 5.49 -17.33
N ASP A 15 -2.69 5.46 -17.75
CA ASP A 15 -1.59 4.98 -16.94
C ASP A 15 -0.95 6.14 -16.16
N PHE A 16 -0.64 5.88 -14.90
CA PHE A 16 0.00 6.82 -13.97
C PHE A 16 1.19 6.14 -13.32
N THR A 17 2.27 6.89 -13.14
CA THR A 17 3.37 6.49 -12.26
C THR A 17 3.00 6.85 -10.83
N VAL A 18 3.27 5.95 -9.90
CA VAL A 18 3.08 6.17 -8.47
C VAL A 18 4.36 5.84 -7.72
N ASP A 19 4.78 6.77 -6.88
CA ASP A 19 5.90 6.64 -5.96
C ASP A 19 5.38 6.85 -4.53
N ILE A 20 5.52 5.82 -3.69
CA ILE A 20 5.05 5.83 -2.30
C ILE A 20 6.24 5.49 -1.41
N LEU A 21 6.48 6.34 -0.40
CA LEU A 21 7.43 6.08 0.65
C LEU A 21 6.70 5.64 1.92
N ILE A 22 7.02 4.44 2.41
CA ILE A 22 6.63 4.00 3.75
C ILE A 22 7.78 4.38 4.68
N GLU A 23 7.65 5.55 5.31
CA GLU A 23 8.67 6.11 6.21
C GLU A 23 8.75 5.33 7.52
N ASP A 24 7.76 5.55 8.39
CA ASP A 24 7.74 5.03 9.74
C ASP A 24 6.34 4.73 10.28
N LEU A 25 6.31 4.04 11.42
CA LEU A 25 5.15 3.88 12.28
C LEU A 25 5.51 4.48 13.64
N ALA A 26 4.93 5.63 13.96
CA ALA A 26 5.15 6.34 15.21
C ALA A 26 4.20 5.88 16.33
N ASN A 27 4.50 6.29 17.57
CA ASN A 27 3.68 6.06 18.77
C ASN A 27 3.38 4.58 19.03
N VAL A 28 4.34 3.70 18.73
CA VAL A 28 4.23 2.26 18.98
C VAL A 28 4.53 1.99 20.46
N PRO A 29 3.64 1.28 21.18
CA PRO A 29 3.91 0.87 22.55
C PRO A 29 5.21 0.05 22.64
N LEU A 30 5.90 0.08 23.79
CA LEU A 30 7.09 -0.74 24.07
C LEU A 30 6.72 -2.23 24.19
N VAL A 31 6.38 -2.84 23.06
CA VAL A 31 6.14 -4.28 22.92
C VAL A 31 7.30 -4.93 22.17
N THR A 32 7.57 -6.20 22.47
CA THR A 32 8.62 -6.95 21.78
C THR A 32 8.16 -7.37 20.38
N GLY A 33 9.10 -7.65 19.49
CA GLY A 33 8.81 -8.20 18.16
C GLY A 33 9.37 -7.37 17.02
N LEU A 34 9.19 -7.91 15.82
CA LEU A 34 9.60 -7.31 14.56
C LEU A 34 8.37 -6.81 13.80
N PHE A 35 8.41 -5.59 13.30
CA PHE A 35 7.30 -4.96 12.60
C PHE A 35 7.61 -4.83 11.11
N TYR A 36 6.59 -5.01 10.29
CA TYR A 36 6.67 -4.83 8.85
C TYR A 36 5.31 -4.47 8.27
N VAL A 37 5.32 -3.81 7.12
CA VAL A 37 4.11 -3.44 6.40
C VAL A 37 3.97 -4.34 5.19
N LYS A 38 2.86 -5.09 5.10
CA LYS A 38 2.44 -5.72 3.84
C LYS A 38 1.61 -4.73 3.06
N TRP A 39 1.85 -4.62 1.77
CA TRP A 39 1.07 -3.75 0.91
C TRP A 39 0.45 -4.51 -0.26
N LYS A 40 -0.70 -4.03 -0.72
CA LYS A 40 -1.41 -4.50 -1.91
C LYS A 40 -1.93 -3.32 -2.71
N LEU A 41 -1.73 -3.36 -4.02
CA LEU A 41 -2.05 -2.26 -4.92
C LEU A 41 -2.92 -2.78 -6.08
N LYS A 42 -4.07 -2.12 -6.29
CA LYS A 42 -4.93 -2.40 -7.45
C LYS A 42 -4.36 -1.86 -8.74
N ASN A 43 -4.71 -2.52 -9.84
CA ASN A 43 -4.43 -2.11 -11.22
C ASN A 43 -2.95 -1.77 -11.51
N ALA A 44 -2.03 -2.34 -10.73
CA ALA A 44 -0.60 -2.18 -10.85
C ALA A 44 0.04 -3.38 -11.54
N GLU A 45 1.25 -3.17 -12.08
CA GLU A 45 2.11 -4.27 -12.52
C GLU A 45 2.54 -5.13 -11.33
N LYS A 46 3.12 -4.49 -10.29
CA LYS A 46 3.42 -5.15 -9.02
C LYS A 46 2.29 -4.92 -8.04
N THR A 47 1.48 -5.95 -7.84
CA THR A 47 0.22 -5.86 -7.07
C THR A 47 0.39 -6.01 -5.56
N SER A 48 1.55 -6.43 -5.07
CA SER A 48 1.80 -6.57 -3.63
C SER A 48 3.29 -6.61 -3.30
N GLY A 49 3.59 -6.43 -2.02
CA GLY A 49 4.93 -6.61 -1.46
C GLY A 49 4.94 -6.43 0.05
N SER A 50 6.14 -6.30 0.61
CA SER A 50 6.33 -5.96 2.01
C SER A 50 7.64 -5.21 2.22
N THR A 51 7.69 -4.42 3.27
CA THR A 51 8.94 -3.85 3.81
C THR A 51 9.80 -4.95 4.45
N GLU A 52 11.03 -4.60 4.83
CA GLU A 52 11.80 -5.39 5.77
C GLU A 52 11.13 -5.42 7.15
N ARG A 53 11.60 -6.35 7.97
CA ARG A 53 11.27 -6.42 9.40
C ARG A 53 12.18 -5.48 10.17
N ALA A 54 11.61 -4.65 11.03
CA ALA A 54 12.34 -3.70 11.84
C ALA A 54 11.87 -3.74 13.30
N PHE A 55 12.79 -3.45 14.23
CA PHE A 55 12.47 -3.33 15.66
C PHE A 55 11.95 -1.92 15.98
N ILE A 56 11.31 -1.78 17.14
CA ILE A 56 10.97 -0.47 17.68
C ILE A 56 12.25 0.23 18.17
N LYS A 57 12.41 1.49 17.77
CA LYS A 57 13.44 2.42 18.23
C LYS A 57 12.76 3.75 18.54
N ASP A 58 12.98 4.29 19.75
CA ASP A 58 12.41 5.58 20.17
C ASP A 58 10.89 5.66 19.93
N TYR A 59 10.15 4.64 20.36
CA TYR A 59 8.69 4.49 20.18
C TYR A 59 8.20 4.47 18.72
N SER A 60 9.10 4.24 17.77
CA SER A 60 8.80 4.25 16.35
C SER A 60 9.45 3.08 15.63
N VAL A 61 8.93 2.70 14.47
CA VAL A 61 9.55 1.71 13.58
C VAL A 61 9.82 2.39 12.25
N PHE A 62 11.05 2.32 11.75
CA PHE A 62 11.47 2.99 10.51
C PHE A 62 11.77 1.95 9.43
N TRP A 63 11.28 2.20 8.22
CA TRP A 63 11.55 1.34 7.05
C TRP A 63 12.20 2.11 5.90
N ASN A 64 11.79 3.35 5.63
CA ASN A 64 12.23 4.11 4.45
C ASN A 64 12.09 3.29 3.14
N TYR A 65 10.95 2.62 2.99
CA TYR A 65 10.72 1.68 1.91
C TYR A 65 9.97 2.34 0.74
N ASN A 66 10.58 2.36 -0.43
CA ASN A 66 9.99 2.92 -1.65
C ASN A 66 9.21 1.88 -2.45
N ILE A 67 8.00 2.25 -2.85
CA ILE A 67 7.20 1.56 -3.85
C ILE A 67 7.13 2.47 -5.07
N SER A 68 7.80 2.07 -6.16
CA SER A 68 7.64 2.68 -7.47
C SER A 68 6.88 1.72 -8.38
N ASN A 69 5.81 2.20 -9.01
CA ASN A 69 4.93 1.37 -9.83
C ASN A 69 4.25 2.17 -10.93
N THR A 70 3.68 1.45 -11.89
CA THR A 70 2.72 1.99 -12.85
C THR A 70 1.34 1.44 -12.52
N ILE A 71 0.36 2.33 -12.36
CA ILE A 71 -1.05 1.97 -12.13
C ILE A 71 -1.92 2.44 -13.28
N GLN A 72 -2.89 1.61 -13.66
CA GLN A 72 -3.89 1.99 -14.64
C GLN A 72 -5.19 2.42 -13.95
N LEU A 73 -5.52 3.69 -14.09
CA LEU A 73 -6.79 4.24 -13.62
C LEU A 73 -7.83 4.26 -14.74
N VAL A 74 -9.10 4.30 -14.33
CA VAL A 74 -10.23 4.37 -15.26
C VAL A 74 -10.93 5.71 -15.10
N VAL A 75 -11.18 6.42 -16.19
CA VAL A 75 -12.05 7.59 -16.22
C VAL A 75 -13.51 7.11 -16.24
N GLY A 76 -14.25 7.49 -15.20
CA GLY A 76 -15.68 7.25 -15.04
C GLY A 76 -16.50 7.91 -16.14
N LYS A 77 -17.78 7.53 -16.25
CA LYS A 77 -18.69 8.14 -17.23
C LYS A 77 -19.03 9.60 -16.89
N ASP A 78 -18.88 9.95 -15.63
CA ASP A 78 -19.00 11.29 -15.05
C ASP A 78 -17.75 12.16 -15.27
N GLY A 79 -16.68 11.60 -15.86
CA GLY A 79 -15.44 12.31 -16.14
C GLY A 79 -14.43 12.30 -14.99
N TYR A 80 -14.75 11.71 -13.84
CA TYR A 80 -13.85 11.61 -12.71
C TYR A 80 -13.05 10.30 -12.74
N LEU A 81 -11.87 10.28 -12.11
CA LEU A 81 -11.10 9.05 -11.96
C LEU A 81 -11.81 8.10 -10.99
N MET A 82 -11.95 6.84 -11.40
CA MET A 82 -12.45 5.78 -10.53
C MET A 82 -11.44 5.47 -9.41
N PRO A 83 -11.92 5.11 -8.21
CA PRO A 83 -11.05 4.78 -7.09
C PRO A 83 -10.05 3.66 -7.40
N CYS A 84 -8.83 3.81 -6.88
CA CYS A 84 -7.77 2.79 -6.96
C CYS A 84 -7.14 2.60 -5.59
N GLU A 85 -7.43 1.47 -4.96
CA GLU A 85 -7.06 1.23 -3.57
C GLU A 85 -5.63 0.69 -3.44
N LEU A 86 -4.89 1.33 -2.53
CA LEU A 86 -3.69 0.81 -1.90
C LEU A 86 -4.04 0.39 -0.47
N TRP A 87 -3.78 -0.87 -0.12
CA TRP A 87 -3.89 -1.35 1.25
C TRP A 87 -2.54 -1.57 1.86
N LEU A 88 -2.35 -1.05 3.06
CA LEU A 88 -1.22 -1.30 3.92
C LEU A 88 -1.71 -2.04 5.16
N THR A 89 -1.08 -3.15 5.51
CA THR A 89 -1.36 -3.92 6.72
C THR A 89 -0.09 -3.97 7.56
N ILE A 90 -0.17 -3.36 8.74
CA ILE A 90 0.93 -3.36 9.70
C ILE A 90 0.89 -4.67 10.48
N LYS A 91 2.00 -5.37 10.50
CA LYS A 91 2.14 -6.67 11.15
C LYS A 91 3.25 -6.67 12.18
N GLN A 92 3.01 -7.34 13.28
CA GLN A 92 3.99 -7.65 14.30
C GLN A 92 4.30 -9.15 14.25
N GLU A 93 5.58 -9.48 14.21
CA GLU A 93 6.10 -10.83 14.22
C GLU A 93 6.77 -11.12 15.56
N LEU A 94 6.33 -12.20 16.19
CA LEU A 94 6.79 -12.69 17.49
C LEU A 94 7.34 -14.11 17.34
N LYS A 95 8.13 -14.54 18.33
CA LYS A 95 8.64 -15.91 18.46
C LYS A 95 9.32 -16.44 17.18
N GLY A 96 10.05 -15.58 16.48
CA GLY A 96 10.79 -15.93 15.25
C GLY A 96 9.88 -16.33 14.09
N GLY A 97 8.75 -15.65 13.91
CA GLY A 97 7.83 -15.90 12.78
C GLY A 97 6.68 -16.86 13.08
N LYS A 98 6.65 -17.49 14.26
CA LYS A 98 5.60 -18.43 14.64
C LYS A 98 4.27 -17.75 14.98
N GLU A 99 4.32 -16.50 15.37
CA GLU A 99 3.15 -15.72 15.74
C GLU A 99 3.17 -14.39 15.00
N ILE A 100 2.08 -14.08 14.30
CA ILE A 100 1.94 -12.86 13.50
C ILE A 100 0.63 -12.19 13.87
N ASN A 101 0.73 -11.00 14.45
CA ASN A 101 -0.40 -10.17 14.83
C ASN A 101 -0.61 -9.06 13.79
N ILE A 102 -1.86 -8.74 13.48
CA ILE A 102 -2.22 -7.55 12.69
C ILE A 102 -2.42 -6.41 13.69
N ILE A 103 -1.61 -5.37 13.57
CA ILE A 103 -1.63 -4.21 14.47
C ILE A 103 -2.57 -3.13 13.95
N GLY A 104 -2.64 -2.99 12.63
CA GLY A 104 -3.46 -1.98 11.99
C GLY A 104 -3.54 -2.20 10.49
N SER A 105 -4.42 -1.43 9.86
CA SER A 105 -4.54 -1.38 8.41
C SER A 105 -4.90 0.03 7.97
N LEU A 106 -4.34 0.44 6.83
CA LEU A 106 -4.62 1.69 6.16
C LEU A 106 -5.04 1.38 4.73
N SER A 107 -6.07 2.07 4.25
CA SER A 107 -6.53 2.02 2.87
C SER A 107 -6.50 3.42 2.30
N LEU A 108 -5.83 3.60 1.16
CA LEU A 108 -5.73 4.87 0.46
C LEU A 108 -6.36 4.75 -0.92
N ASN A 109 -7.12 5.76 -1.32
CA ASN A 109 -7.60 5.89 -2.69
C ASN A 109 -6.62 6.74 -3.50
N LEU A 110 -5.80 6.11 -4.34
CA LEU A 110 -4.77 6.79 -5.12
C LEU A 110 -5.32 7.73 -6.19
N SER A 111 -6.59 7.61 -6.58
CA SER A 111 -7.18 8.55 -7.54
C SER A 111 -7.27 9.98 -7.00
N GLU A 112 -7.26 10.14 -5.67
CA GLU A 112 -7.34 11.44 -4.98
C GLU A 112 -5.98 12.18 -4.96
N TYR A 113 -4.88 11.49 -5.29
CA TYR A 113 -3.52 12.01 -5.22
C TYR A 113 -2.93 12.29 -6.61
N VAL A 114 -3.73 12.23 -7.67
CA VAL A 114 -3.22 12.53 -9.01
C VAL A 114 -2.83 14.01 -9.10
N GLY A 115 -1.58 14.27 -9.49
CA GLY A 115 -1.02 15.61 -9.64
C GLY A 115 -0.34 16.18 -8.38
N SER A 116 -0.19 15.36 -7.32
CA SER A 116 0.63 15.69 -6.14
C SER A 116 2.13 15.57 -6.39
#